data_AF-A0A948D9D7-F1
#
_entry.id   AF-A0A948D9D7-F1
#
_cell.length_a   1.000
_cell.length_b   1.000
_cell.length_c   1.000
_cell.angle_alpha   90.00
_cell.angle_beta   90.00
_cell.angle_gamma   90.00
#
_symmetry.space_group_name_H-M   'P 1'
#
loop_
_entity.id
_entity.type
_entity.pdbx_description
1 polymer ?
#
loop_
_entity_poly.entity_id
_entity_poly.type
_entity_poly.pdbx_seq_one_letter_code
_entity_poly.pdbx_strand_id
1 'polypeptide(L)'
;MPICEGCGGSFDENFKFCPYCGRAKPALTPLEVNLNISLKDVWETCRIYMAIWDGAVSYIEYQFYAEAIGPNGKYIEGESPTFRKFLMDQATADKGYIASEPAHRFLVNQLISDGWEAIPSGGQWWETQFRRRVIVENLKPWELWILKYESNPHKKWLSMIFTLSRINGTKKIRGKDYPEYVFYGQSREFKGKVIGSFRSEESLCVLEEFTSQMTKEGFIPVSQAVNEQLKKCLCEKTDILWFYRCFIKRK
;
A
#
# COMPACT_ATOMS: atom_id res chain seq x y z
N MET A 1 26.31 -34.73 -13.36
CA MET A 1 27.74 -34.98 -13.07
C MET A 1 28.59 -34.21 -14.07
N PRO A 2 29.23 -33.11 -13.66
CA PRO A 2 30.13 -32.36 -14.51
C PRO A 2 31.32 -33.21 -14.96
N ILE A 3 31.78 -32.96 -16.18
CA ILE A 3 32.95 -33.61 -16.77
C ILE A 3 34.10 -32.59 -16.75
N CYS A 4 35.29 -33.01 -16.32
CA CYS A 4 36.46 -32.14 -16.33
C CYS A 4 36.92 -31.89 -17.77
N GLU A 5 36.96 -30.62 -18.19
CA GLU A 5 37.50 -30.23 -19.51
C GLU A 5 39.00 -30.55 -19.68
N GLY A 6 39.73 -30.79 -18.58
CA GLY A 6 41.15 -31.14 -18.62
C GLY A 6 41.42 -32.62 -18.88
N CYS A 7 40.74 -33.52 -18.16
CA CYS A 7 41.05 -34.96 -18.18
C CYS A 7 39.87 -35.86 -18.56
N GLY A 8 38.67 -35.31 -18.80
CA GLY A 8 37.47 -36.06 -19.17
C GLY A 8 36.83 -36.87 -18.01
N GLY A 9 37.38 -36.81 -16.79
CA GLY A 9 36.82 -37.49 -15.63
C GLY A 9 35.51 -36.85 -15.17
N SER A 10 34.52 -37.67 -14.81
CA SER A 10 33.27 -37.22 -14.18
C SER A 10 33.41 -37.19 -12.65
N PHE A 11 32.87 -36.17 -12.00
CA PHE A 11 32.96 -35.99 -10.55
C PHE A 11 31.74 -35.26 -9.98
N ASP A 12 31.64 -35.20 -8.66
CA ASP A 12 30.54 -34.55 -7.94
C ASP A 12 30.61 -33.01 -8.05
N GLU A 13 29.45 -32.35 -8.07
CA GLU A 13 29.34 -30.90 -8.26
C GLU A 13 29.94 -30.07 -7.12
N ASN A 14 30.10 -30.67 -5.94
CA ASN A 14 30.63 -30.01 -4.74
C ASN A 14 32.15 -29.83 -4.73
N PHE A 15 32.89 -30.50 -5.63
CA PHE A 15 34.34 -30.33 -5.71
C PHE A 15 34.71 -29.01 -6.40
N LYS A 16 35.54 -28.20 -5.73
CA LYS A 16 36.12 -26.97 -6.31
C LYS A 16 37.23 -27.25 -7.33
N PHE A 17 37.86 -28.43 -7.24
CA PHE A 17 38.95 -28.90 -8.10
C PHE A 17 38.68 -30.33 -8.54
N CYS A 18 39.03 -30.70 -9.77
CA CYS A 18 38.88 -32.07 -10.25
C CYS A 18 39.76 -33.02 -9.43
N PRO A 19 39.20 -34.10 -8.83
CA PRO A 19 39.99 -35.01 -7.99
C PRO A 19 41.01 -35.83 -8.78
N TYR A 20 40.87 -35.94 -10.11
CA TYR A 20 41.76 -36.73 -10.96
C TYR A 20 42.96 -35.95 -11.50
N CYS A 21 42.80 -34.65 -11.78
CA CYS A 21 43.86 -33.85 -12.42
C CYS A 21 44.18 -32.52 -11.71
N GLY A 22 43.48 -32.18 -10.63
CA GLY A 22 43.71 -30.96 -9.85
C GLY A 22 43.27 -29.66 -10.51
N ARG A 23 42.75 -29.69 -11.74
CA ARG A 23 42.29 -28.48 -12.44
C ARG A 23 41.09 -27.87 -11.72
N ALA A 24 41.13 -26.56 -11.49
CA ALA A 24 40.03 -25.81 -10.88
C ALA A 24 38.77 -25.86 -11.77
N LYS A 25 37.60 -25.95 -11.15
CA LYS A 25 36.33 -25.79 -11.86
C LYS A 25 36.27 -24.36 -12.40
N PRO A 26 35.94 -24.14 -13.68
CA PRO A 26 35.76 -22.78 -14.19
C PRO A 26 34.76 -22.04 -13.29
N ALA A 27 35.12 -20.83 -12.87
CA ALA A 27 34.22 -20.00 -12.08
C ALA A 27 32.92 -19.86 -12.88
N LEU A 28 31.79 -20.15 -12.24
CA LEU A 28 30.48 -19.97 -12.86
C LEU A 28 30.44 -18.53 -13.40
N THR A 29 30.42 -18.40 -14.72
CA THR A 29 30.25 -17.10 -15.36
C THR A 29 28.96 -16.52 -14.78
N PRO A 30 28.98 -15.29 -14.24
CA PRO A 30 27.75 -14.66 -13.76
C PRO A 30 26.72 -14.77 -14.86
N LEU A 31 25.62 -15.46 -14.59
CA LEU A 31 24.53 -15.54 -15.54
C LEU A 31 23.98 -14.11 -15.65
N GLU A 32 24.34 -13.40 -16.71
CA GLU A 32 23.72 -12.12 -17.04
C GLU A 32 22.28 -12.39 -17.46
N VAL A 33 21.39 -12.42 -16.48
CA VAL A 33 19.95 -12.46 -16.73
C VAL A 33 19.56 -11.09 -17.27
N ASN A 34 19.56 -10.96 -18.59
CA ASN A 34 18.96 -9.82 -19.27
C ASN A 34 17.44 -9.89 -19.10
N LEU A 35 16.95 -9.39 -17.96
CA LEU A 35 15.53 -9.20 -17.72
C LEU A 35 15.05 -8.06 -18.62
N ASN A 36 14.52 -8.41 -19.79
CA ASN A 36 13.79 -7.47 -20.63
C ASN A 36 12.40 -7.23 -20.00
N ILE A 37 12.36 -6.36 -19.00
CA ILE A 37 11.12 -5.92 -18.37
C ILE A 37 10.43 -4.98 -19.37
N SER A 38 9.52 -5.52 -20.17
CA SER A 38 8.65 -4.72 -21.04
C SER A 38 7.62 -4.01 -20.15
N LEU A 39 7.99 -2.81 -19.71
CA LEU A 39 7.10 -1.90 -19.03
C LEU A 39 6.07 -1.39 -20.03
N LYS A 40 4.84 -1.89 -19.90
CA LYS A 40 3.74 -1.37 -20.72
C LYS A 40 3.39 0.02 -20.20
N ASP A 41 3.64 1.04 -21.03
CA ASP A 41 3.14 2.39 -20.85
C ASP A 41 1.61 2.34 -21.00
N VAL A 42 0.89 2.56 -19.90
CA VAL A 42 -0.57 2.55 -19.88
C VAL A 42 -1.05 3.92 -19.44
N TRP A 43 -2.10 4.41 -20.09
CA TRP A 43 -2.78 5.63 -19.69
C TRP A 43 -3.81 5.32 -18.61
N GLU A 44 -3.77 6.09 -17.53
CA GLU A 44 -4.90 6.23 -16.61
C GLU A 44 -5.76 7.41 -17.02
N THR A 45 -7.05 7.32 -16.75
CA THR A 45 -7.98 8.46 -16.88
C THR A 45 -8.57 8.79 -15.52
N CYS A 46 -8.90 10.05 -15.29
CA CYS A 46 -9.51 10.49 -14.05
C CYS A 46 -10.60 11.52 -14.35
N ARG A 47 -11.70 11.48 -13.60
CA ARG A 47 -12.81 12.43 -13.75
C ARG A 47 -13.24 12.94 -12.38
N ILE A 48 -13.44 14.25 -12.30
CA ILE A 48 -14.00 14.89 -11.10
C ILE A 48 -15.52 14.74 -11.11
N TYR A 49 -16.05 14.31 -9.97
CA TYR A 49 -17.46 14.21 -9.65
C TYR A 49 -17.78 15.07 -8.44
N MET A 50 -19.05 15.46 -8.31
CA MET A 50 -19.55 16.16 -7.12
C MET A 50 -20.50 15.22 -6.38
N ALA A 51 -20.21 14.94 -5.11
CA ALA A 51 -21.08 14.16 -4.22
C ALA A 51 -21.71 15.05 -3.15
N ILE A 52 -22.87 14.61 -2.68
CA ILE A 52 -23.44 15.08 -1.42
C ILE A 52 -22.75 14.28 -0.29
N TRP A 53 -22.13 14.99 0.64
CA TRP A 53 -21.41 14.39 1.76
C TRP A 53 -22.33 14.16 2.95
N ASP A 54 -23.02 15.23 3.40
CA ASP A 54 -23.94 15.23 4.52
C ASP A 54 -24.97 16.38 4.35
N GLY A 55 -26.03 16.38 5.15
CA GLY A 55 -27.07 17.41 5.06
C GLY A 55 -27.71 17.72 6.41
N ALA A 56 -27.94 19.01 6.65
CA ALA A 56 -28.74 19.52 7.75
C ALA A 56 -29.99 20.22 7.20
N VAL A 57 -30.95 20.55 8.08
CA VAL A 57 -32.23 21.20 7.69
C VAL A 57 -32.03 22.51 6.92
N SER A 58 -30.90 23.20 7.10
CA SER A 58 -30.62 24.50 6.48
C SER A 58 -29.55 24.47 5.37
N TYR A 59 -28.79 23.39 5.21
CA TYR A 59 -27.70 23.31 4.23
C TYR A 59 -27.42 21.88 3.75
N ILE A 60 -26.86 21.77 2.54
CA ILE A 60 -26.28 20.54 2.02
C ILE A 60 -24.76 20.72 1.95
N GLU A 61 -24.00 19.76 2.50
CA GLU A 61 -22.55 19.67 2.32
C GLU A 61 -22.24 18.87 1.05
N TYR A 62 -21.43 19.48 0.20
CA TYR A 62 -20.92 18.88 -1.02
C TYR A 62 -19.41 18.67 -0.90
N GLN A 63 -18.90 17.73 -1.69
CA GLN A 63 -17.49 17.48 -1.87
C GLN A 63 -17.23 17.12 -3.33
N PHE A 64 -16.10 17.56 -3.88
CA PHE A 64 -15.62 17.01 -5.13
C PHE A 64 -14.71 15.82 -4.85
N TYR A 65 -14.79 14.79 -5.68
CA TYR A 65 -13.88 13.66 -5.63
C TYR A 65 -13.46 13.26 -7.05
N ALA A 66 -12.25 12.75 -7.16
CA ALA A 66 -11.62 12.36 -8.41
C ALA A 66 -11.61 10.83 -8.52
N GLU A 67 -12.45 10.27 -9.40
CA GLU A 67 -12.45 8.83 -9.70
C GLU A 67 -11.49 8.57 -10.87
N ALA A 68 -10.44 7.79 -10.61
CA ALA A 68 -9.48 7.34 -11.59
C ALA A 68 -9.77 5.92 -12.07
N ILE A 69 -9.46 5.64 -13.33
CA ILE A 69 -9.51 4.32 -13.96
C ILE A 69 -8.08 4.00 -14.39
N GLY A 70 -7.45 3.11 -13.63
CA GLY A 70 -6.11 2.61 -13.91
C GLY A 70 -6.12 1.17 -14.39
N PRO A 71 -4.94 0.55 -14.57
CA PRO A 71 -4.84 -0.83 -15.03
C PRO A 71 -5.38 -1.86 -14.02
N ASN A 72 -5.56 -1.45 -12.75
CA ASN A 72 -6.18 -2.26 -11.70
C ASN A 72 -7.67 -1.99 -11.49
N GLY A 73 -8.30 -1.18 -12.34
CA GLY A 73 -9.71 -0.77 -12.21
C GLY A 73 -9.89 0.62 -11.61
N LYS A 74 -11.08 0.86 -11.06
CA LYS A 74 -11.51 2.16 -10.53
C LYS A 74 -11.00 2.41 -9.11
N TYR A 75 -10.61 3.64 -8.80
CA TYR A 75 -10.22 4.07 -7.45
C TYR A 75 -10.39 5.57 -7.27
N ILE A 76 -10.38 6.05 -6.02
CA ILE A 76 -10.43 7.49 -5.70
C ILE A 76 -8.99 8.01 -5.60
N GLU A 77 -8.63 8.94 -6.46
CA GLU A 77 -7.30 9.56 -6.50
C GLU A 77 -7.21 10.75 -5.54
N GLY A 78 -8.30 11.49 -5.34
CA GLY A 78 -8.30 12.67 -4.48
C GLY A 78 -9.69 13.19 -4.17
N GLU A 79 -9.76 14.02 -3.14
CA GLU A 79 -10.99 14.63 -2.65
C GLU A 79 -10.74 16.11 -2.32
N SER A 80 -11.72 16.97 -2.59
CA SER A 80 -11.66 18.37 -2.15
C SER A 80 -12.07 18.51 -0.67
N PRO A 81 -11.78 19.66 -0.05
CA PRO A 81 -12.52 20.09 1.15
C PRO A 81 -14.03 20.10 0.89
N THR A 82 -14.80 19.86 1.93
CA THR A 82 -16.26 20.00 1.89
C THR A 82 -16.67 21.47 1.82
N PHE A 83 -17.75 21.77 1.11
CA PHE A 83 -18.34 23.10 1.04
C PHE A 83 -19.85 23.03 1.21
N ARG A 84 -20.45 24.04 1.84
CA ARG A 84 -21.87 24.08 2.17
C ARG A 84 -22.64 24.91 1.16
N LYS A 85 -23.80 24.42 0.70
CA LYS A 85 -24.80 25.22 -0.01
C LYS A 85 -26.04 25.36 0.88
N PHE A 86 -26.46 26.59 1.17
CA PHE A 86 -27.70 26.82 1.91
C PHE A 86 -28.92 26.50 1.02
N LEU A 87 -29.90 25.79 1.57
CA LEU A 87 -31.10 25.36 0.80
C LEU A 87 -31.98 26.52 0.35
N MET A 88 -31.96 27.63 1.09
CA MET A 88 -32.70 28.86 0.78
C MET A 88 -32.02 29.71 -0.31
N ASP A 89 -30.78 29.39 -0.68
CA ASP A 89 -30.06 30.13 -1.70
C ASP A 89 -30.53 29.67 -3.09
N GLN A 90 -31.55 30.37 -3.61
CA GLN A 90 -32.09 30.15 -4.95
C GLN A 90 -31.15 30.62 -6.06
N ALA A 91 -29.97 31.18 -5.73
CA ALA A 91 -28.94 31.48 -6.72
C ALA A 91 -28.59 30.18 -7.46
N THR A 92 -28.98 30.17 -8.72
CA THR A 92 -29.07 29.01 -9.61
C THR A 92 -27.74 28.27 -9.73
N ALA A 93 -27.84 26.97 -9.99
CA ALA A 93 -26.75 26.00 -10.08
C ALA A 93 -25.67 26.29 -11.16
N ASP A 94 -25.73 27.44 -11.82
CA ASP A 94 -24.86 27.83 -12.91
C ASP A 94 -23.78 28.79 -12.39
N LYS A 95 -22.57 28.24 -12.19
CA LYS A 95 -21.32 28.99 -11.94
C LYS A 95 -21.42 30.11 -10.89
N GLY A 96 -21.63 29.79 -9.61
CA GLY A 96 -21.76 30.91 -8.68
C GLY A 96 -21.68 30.65 -7.19
N TYR A 97 -21.52 29.41 -6.71
CA TYR A 97 -21.31 29.26 -5.28
C TYR A 97 -19.85 29.60 -4.95
N ILE A 98 -19.65 30.71 -4.23
CA ILE A 98 -18.32 31.26 -3.89
C ILE A 98 -17.37 30.19 -3.33
N ALA A 99 -17.90 29.20 -2.61
CA ALA A 99 -17.10 28.13 -2.01
C ALA A 99 -16.85 26.90 -2.91
N SER A 100 -17.62 26.68 -3.98
CA SER A 100 -17.44 25.49 -4.82
C SER A 100 -16.23 25.63 -5.76
N GLU A 101 -15.99 26.82 -6.31
CA GLU A 101 -14.85 27.06 -7.19
C GLU A 101 -13.50 26.86 -6.47
N PRO A 102 -13.26 27.40 -5.26
CA PRO A 102 -12.04 27.11 -4.50
C PRO A 102 -11.85 25.63 -4.18
N ALA A 103 -12.91 24.91 -3.82
CA ALA A 103 -12.85 23.48 -3.53
C ALA A 103 -12.49 22.65 -4.78
N HIS A 104 -13.12 22.96 -5.92
CA HIS A 104 -12.78 22.34 -7.20
C HIS A 104 -11.33 22.66 -7.60
N ARG A 105 -10.93 23.93 -7.53
CA ARG A 105 -9.57 24.39 -7.87
C ARG A 105 -8.51 23.73 -6.99
N PHE A 106 -8.80 23.51 -5.71
CA PHE A 106 -7.93 22.75 -4.81
C PHE A 106 -7.67 21.34 -5.36
N LEU A 107 -8.72 20.59 -5.69
CA LEU A 107 -8.60 19.22 -6.21
C LEU A 107 -7.88 19.18 -7.56
N VAL A 108 -8.18 20.13 -8.46
CA VAL A 108 -7.49 20.26 -9.75
C VAL A 108 -6.00 20.50 -9.55
N ASN A 109 -5.61 21.43 -8.67
CA ASN A 109 -4.21 21.73 -8.42
C ASN A 109 -3.47 20.54 -7.81
N GLN A 110 -4.14 19.78 -6.92
CA GLN A 110 -3.59 18.55 -6.36
C GLN A 110 -3.32 17.52 -7.48
N LEU A 111 -4.31 17.24 -8.33
CA LEU A 111 -4.15 16.29 -9.44
C LEU A 111 -3.00 16.72 -10.38
N ILE A 112 -2.92 18.00 -10.75
CA ILE A 112 -1.81 18.50 -11.59
C ILE A 112 -0.47 18.29 -10.90
N SER A 113 -0.37 18.53 -9.58
CA SER A 113 0.87 18.29 -8.82
C SER A 113 1.25 16.81 -8.75
N ASP A 114 0.27 15.92 -8.83
CA ASP A 114 0.44 14.46 -8.88
C ASP A 114 0.71 13.94 -10.32
N GLY A 115 0.98 14.84 -11.26
CA GLY A 115 1.37 14.51 -12.63
C GLY A 115 0.20 14.24 -13.57
N TRP A 116 -1.02 14.61 -13.19
CA TRP A 116 -2.18 14.50 -14.07
C TRP A 116 -2.25 15.65 -15.08
N GLU A 117 -2.52 15.30 -16.33
CA GLU A 117 -2.73 16.24 -17.44
C GLU A 117 -4.24 16.44 -17.65
N ALA A 118 -4.71 17.67 -17.57
CA ALA A 118 -6.10 17.98 -17.89
C ALA A 118 -6.40 17.73 -19.39
N ILE A 119 -7.58 17.17 -19.67
CA ILE A 119 -8.09 16.95 -21.03
C ILE A 119 -9.43 17.68 -21.21
N PRO A 120 -9.79 18.09 -22.44
CA PRO A 120 -11.05 18.79 -22.69
C PRO A 120 -12.27 17.99 -22.20
N SER A 121 -13.11 18.62 -21.37
CA SER A 121 -14.37 18.04 -20.86
C SER A 121 -15.58 18.72 -21.48
N GLY A 122 -16.54 17.94 -21.99
CA GLY A 122 -17.80 18.45 -22.59
C GLY A 122 -18.99 18.56 -21.62
N GLY A 123 -18.76 18.45 -20.30
CA GLY A 123 -19.80 18.36 -19.28
C GLY A 123 -20.03 19.64 -18.48
N GLN A 124 -20.45 19.47 -17.22
CA GLN A 124 -20.55 20.56 -16.25
C GLN A 124 -19.17 21.21 -16.01
N TRP A 125 -19.13 22.47 -15.55
CA TRP A 125 -17.87 23.20 -15.40
C TRP A 125 -16.88 22.56 -14.40
N TRP A 126 -17.38 21.74 -13.47
CA TRP A 126 -16.58 20.99 -12.50
C TRP A 126 -16.19 19.59 -12.97
N GLU A 127 -16.71 19.09 -14.10
CA GLU A 127 -16.43 17.74 -14.61
C GLU A 127 -15.12 17.69 -15.40
N THR A 128 -14.07 18.29 -14.83
CA THR A 128 -12.73 18.26 -15.41
C THR A 128 -12.25 16.82 -15.51
N GLN A 129 -11.72 16.46 -16.67
CA GLN A 129 -11.13 15.14 -16.92
C GLN A 129 -9.61 15.27 -17.00
N PHE A 130 -8.93 14.21 -16.61
CA PHE A 130 -7.47 14.13 -16.59
C PHE A 130 -6.99 12.80 -17.14
N ARG A 131 -5.72 12.76 -17.53
CA ARG A 131 -4.99 11.53 -17.83
C ARG A 131 -3.56 11.61 -17.30
N ARG A 132 -2.95 10.48 -16.98
CA ARG A 132 -1.50 10.40 -16.74
C ARG A 132 -0.94 9.12 -17.32
N ARG A 133 0.35 9.14 -17.67
CA ARG A 133 1.07 7.92 -18.03
C ARG A 133 1.50 7.23 -16.76
N VAL A 134 1.19 5.94 -16.65
CA VAL A 134 1.75 5.07 -15.61
C VAL A 134 2.55 3.97 -16.27
N ILE A 135 3.76 3.82 -15.76
CA ILE A 135 4.61 2.68 -16.06
C ILE A 135 4.06 1.54 -15.23
N VAL A 136 3.43 0.57 -15.89
CA VAL A 136 2.97 -0.66 -15.22
C VAL A 136 4.20 -1.53 -14.96
N GLU A 137 4.97 -1.18 -13.94
CA GLU A 137 5.92 -2.10 -13.32
C GLU A 137 5.10 -3.16 -12.57
N ASN A 138 4.55 -4.13 -13.31
CA ASN A 138 3.96 -5.34 -12.77
C ASN A 138 3.07 -5.08 -11.53
N LEU A 139 1.97 -4.33 -11.73
CA LEU A 139 1.06 -3.88 -10.69
C LEU A 139 0.65 -5.01 -9.74
N LYS A 140 1.28 -5.02 -8.57
CA LYS A 140 0.56 -5.22 -7.32
C LYS A 140 0.86 -4.02 -6.42
N PRO A 141 -0.15 -3.39 -5.82
CA PRO A 141 0.07 -2.34 -4.84
C PRO A 141 0.87 -2.91 -3.68
N TRP A 142 1.73 -2.07 -3.14
CA TRP A 142 2.49 -2.27 -1.93
C TRP A 142 1.54 -2.78 -0.83
N GLU A 143 1.82 -3.96 -0.28
CA GLU A 143 0.97 -4.56 0.75
C GLU A 143 1.32 -3.92 2.10
N LEU A 144 0.58 -2.91 2.54
CA LEU A 144 0.75 -2.37 3.89
C LEU A 144 0.28 -3.39 4.94
N TRP A 145 1.22 -4.00 5.65
CA TRP A 145 0.94 -4.95 6.72
C TRP A 145 0.98 -4.27 8.09
N ILE A 146 -0.14 -4.35 8.83
CA ILE A 146 -0.28 -3.76 10.17
C ILE A 146 -0.26 -4.87 11.22
N LEU A 147 0.68 -4.77 12.15
CA LEU A 147 0.84 -5.67 13.28
C LEU A 147 -0.05 -5.16 14.43
N LYS A 148 -1.11 -5.90 14.75
CA LYS A 148 -2.09 -5.50 15.77
C LYS A 148 -1.84 -6.18 17.11
N TYR A 149 -1.60 -5.38 18.13
CA TYR A 149 -1.58 -5.85 19.51
C TYR A 149 -2.94 -5.60 20.17
N GLU A 150 -3.53 -6.64 20.75
CA GLU A 150 -4.69 -6.52 21.63
C GLU A 150 -4.32 -7.08 23.01
N SER A 151 -4.14 -6.21 23.99
CA SER A 151 -4.15 -6.63 25.39
C SER A 151 -5.60 -6.87 25.82
N ASN A 152 -5.95 -8.09 26.21
CA ASN A 152 -7.23 -8.36 26.86
C ASN A 152 -7.09 -8.16 28.38
N PRO A 153 -7.65 -7.08 28.95
CA PRO A 153 -7.49 -6.78 30.38
C PRO A 153 -8.13 -7.83 31.30
N HIS A 154 -9.05 -8.66 30.79
CA HIS A 154 -9.72 -9.71 31.58
C HIS A 154 -8.97 -11.04 31.59
N LYS A 155 -7.92 -11.21 30.78
CA LYS A 155 -7.13 -12.44 30.73
C LYS A 155 -5.77 -12.21 31.41
N LYS A 156 -5.39 -13.04 32.39
CA LYS A 156 -4.07 -12.99 33.10
C LYS A 156 -2.86 -13.35 32.22
N TRP A 157 -3.06 -13.49 30.91
CA TRP A 157 -2.01 -13.75 29.92
C TRP A 157 -2.13 -12.74 28.78
N LEU A 158 -1.01 -12.42 28.15
CA LEU A 158 -0.99 -11.62 26.92
C LEU A 158 -1.08 -12.56 25.72
N SER A 159 -2.04 -12.33 24.83
CA SER A 159 -2.08 -12.95 23.50
C SER A 159 -1.49 -11.97 22.50
N MET A 160 -0.26 -12.21 22.06
CA MET A 160 0.29 -11.49 20.91
C MET A 160 -0.23 -12.15 19.63
N ILE A 161 -0.96 -11.39 18.84
CA ILE A 161 -1.50 -11.85 17.56
C ILE A 161 -0.84 -11.03 16.45
N PHE A 162 -0.01 -11.66 15.64
CA PHE A 162 0.54 -11.02 14.46
C PHE A 162 -0.41 -11.31 13.31
N THR A 163 -1.10 -10.27 12.83
CA THR A 163 -2.09 -10.42 11.76
C THR A 163 -1.56 -9.86 10.45
N LEU A 164 -1.62 -10.68 9.42
CA LEU A 164 -1.27 -10.31 8.06
C LEU A 164 -2.56 -9.83 7.37
N SER A 165 -2.76 -8.51 7.28
CA SER A 165 -3.96 -7.89 6.68
C SER A 165 -3.63 -6.94 5.52
N ARG A 166 -4.38 -7.02 4.41
CA ARG A 166 -4.28 -6.13 3.24
C ARG A 166 -5.42 -5.12 3.24
N ILE A 167 -5.15 -3.86 2.91
CA ILE A 167 -6.23 -2.88 2.63
C ILE A 167 -6.85 -3.21 1.26
N ASN A 168 -8.16 -3.44 1.25
CA ASN A 168 -8.96 -3.77 0.07
C ASN A 168 -10.05 -2.71 -0.15
N GLY A 169 -9.63 -1.44 -0.15
CA GLY A 169 -10.53 -0.30 -0.27
C GLY A 169 -10.99 0.25 1.08
N THR A 170 -12.09 0.99 1.05
CA THR A 170 -12.74 1.61 2.21
C THR A 170 -14.18 1.13 2.35
N LYS A 171 -14.65 1.02 3.58
CA LYS A 171 -16.01 0.64 3.95
C LYS A 171 -16.58 1.71 4.87
N LYS A 172 -17.77 2.21 4.52
CA LYS A 172 -18.51 3.15 5.38
C LYS A 172 -19.14 2.42 6.57
N ILE A 173 -18.81 2.85 7.78
CA ILE A 173 -19.46 2.40 9.03
C ILE A 173 -19.92 3.65 9.77
N ARG A 174 -21.24 3.80 9.95
CA ARG A 174 -21.86 4.98 10.62
C ARG A 174 -21.39 6.32 10.03
N GLY A 175 -21.38 6.41 8.69
CA GLY A 175 -21.01 7.63 7.97
C GLY A 175 -19.51 7.95 7.94
N LYS A 176 -18.65 7.11 8.53
CA LYS A 176 -17.19 7.27 8.47
C LYS A 176 -16.58 6.19 7.60
N ASP A 177 -15.62 6.57 6.76
CA ASP A 177 -14.84 5.64 5.96
C ASP A 177 -13.76 4.96 6.81
N TYR A 178 -13.79 3.63 6.83
CA TYR A 178 -12.76 2.80 7.45
C TYR A 178 -12.07 1.98 6.36
N PRO A 179 -10.74 1.83 6.40
CA PRO A 179 -10.07 0.86 5.53
C PRO A 179 -10.66 -0.53 5.74
N GLU A 180 -11.06 -1.20 4.65
CA GLU A 180 -11.47 -2.59 4.68
C GLU A 180 -10.24 -3.48 4.60
N TYR A 181 -10.12 -4.44 5.52
CA TYR A 181 -8.96 -5.30 5.60
C TYR A 181 -9.32 -6.74 5.20
N VAL A 182 -8.53 -7.33 4.29
CA VAL A 182 -8.57 -8.76 3.96
C VAL A 182 -7.49 -9.48 4.75
N PHE A 183 -7.87 -10.47 5.52
CA PHE A 183 -6.99 -11.26 6.38
C PHE A 183 -6.36 -12.42 5.60
N TYR A 184 -5.04 -12.54 5.66
CA TYR A 184 -4.28 -13.59 4.96
C TYR A 184 -3.70 -14.64 5.90
N GLY A 185 -3.45 -14.29 7.16
CA GLY A 185 -2.88 -15.21 8.12
C GLY A 185 -2.76 -14.61 9.52
N GLN A 186 -2.67 -15.48 10.50
CA GLN A 186 -2.48 -15.16 11.89
C GLN A 186 -1.32 -16.01 12.42
N SER A 187 -0.39 -15.42 13.19
CA SER A 187 0.58 -16.23 13.94
C SER A 187 -0.15 -17.15 14.92
N ARG A 188 0.51 -18.24 15.33
CA ARG A 188 0.01 -19.04 16.46
C ARG A 188 -0.14 -18.15 17.70
N GLU A 189 -1.20 -18.39 18.48
CA GLU A 189 -1.45 -17.69 19.74
C GLU A 189 -0.30 -17.98 20.70
N PHE A 190 0.54 -16.97 20.97
CA PHE A 190 1.62 -17.11 21.94
C PHE A 190 1.06 -16.84 23.34
N LYS A 191 1.18 -17.84 24.23
CA LYS A 191 0.76 -17.73 25.63
C LYS A 191 2.00 -17.62 26.51
N GLY A 192 2.38 -16.40 26.88
CA GLY A 192 3.51 -16.10 27.76
C GLY A 192 3.09 -15.43 29.07
N LYS A 193 3.94 -15.53 30.10
CA LYS A 193 3.82 -14.69 31.32
C LYS A 193 3.96 -13.22 30.91
N VAL A 194 3.29 -12.33 31.64
CA VAL A 194 3.31 -10.88 31.41
C VAL A 194 4.76 -10.41 31.28
N ILE A 195 5.18 -10.13 30.05
CA ILE A 195 6.46 -9.51 29.76
C ILE A 195 6.24 -8.02 30.01
N GLY A 196 6.78 -7.51 31.12
CA GLY A 196 6.60 -6.12 31.56
C GLY A 196 7.18 -5.05 30.63
N SER A 197 7.82 -5.41 29.52
CA SER A 197 8.18 -4.46 28.47
C SER A 197 8.32 -5.14 27.11
N PHE A 198 7.81 -4.47 26.06
CA PHE A 198 7.98 -4.85 24.65
C PHE A 198 9.44 -4.87 24.15
N ARG A 199 10.41 -4.57 25.03
CA ARG A 199 11.85 -4.67 24.77
C ARG A 199 12.46 -5.97 25.29
N SER A 200 11.65 -6.93 25.73
CA SER A 200 12.19 -8.25 26.07
C SER A 200 12.79 -8.93 24.85
N GLU A 201 13.83 -9.71 25.09
CA GLU A 201 14.44 -10.57 24.07
C GLU A 201 13.41 -11.52 23.44
N GLU A 202 12.44 -12.00 24.21
CA GLU A 202 11.36 -12.87 23.73
C GLU A 202 10.47 -12.20 22.68
N SER A 203 10.08 -10.94 22.90
CA SER A 203 9.25 -10.19 21.93
C SER A 203 10.00 -9.90 20.63
N LEU A 204 11.30 -9.62 20.72
CA LEU A 204 12.17 -9.43 19.56
C LEU A 204 12.34 -10.74 18.76
N CYS A 205 12.53 -11.86 19.46
CA CYS A 205 12.67 -13.18 18.84
C CYS A 205 11.43 -13.57 18.02
N VAL A 206 10.22 -13.35 18.55
CA VAL A 206 8.97 -13.62 17.82
C VAL A 206 8.81 -12.71 16.59
N LEU A 207 9.17 -11.43 16.73
CA LEU A 207 9.14 -10.49 15.59
C LEU A 207 10.14 -10.90 14.50
N GLU A 208 11.32 -11.39 14.89
CA GLU A 208 12.34 -11.88 13.98
C GLU A 208 11.93 -13.19 13.29
N GLU A 209 11.32 -14.13 14.02
CA GLU A 209 10.79 -15.37 13.45
C GLU A 209 9.72 -15.06 12.40
N PHE A 210 8.77 -14.18 12.73
CA PHE A 210 7.75 -13.72 11.79
C PHE A 210 8.37 -13.00 10.59
N THR A 211 9.32 -12.08 10.82
CA THR A 211 10.06 -11.39 9.75
C THR A 211 10.75 -12.41 8.83
N SER A 212 11.40 -13.42 9.40
CA SER A 212 12.09 -14.50 8.67
C SER A 212 11.12 -15.33 7.84
N GLN A 213 9.97 -15.70 8.40
CA GLN A 213 8.92 -16.41 7.68
C GLN A 213 8.42 -15.58 6.49
N MET A 214 8.11 -14.31 6.71
CA MET A 214 7.68 -13.40 5.66
C MET A 214 8.77 -13.25 4.59
N THR A 215 10.03 -13.12 4.96
CA THR A 215 11.12 -13.04 3.97
C THR A 215 11.26 -14.34 3.16
N LYS A 216 11.10 -15.52 3.77
CA LYS A 216 11.07 -16.81 3.05
C LYS A 216 9.93 -16.90 2.04
N GLU A 217 8.79 -16.27 2.32
CA GLU A 217 7.64 -16.22 1.43
C GLU A 217 7.73 -15.12 0.34
N GLY A 218 8.90 -14.45 0.22
CA GLY A 218 9.20 -13.44 -0.81
C GLY A 218 8.89 -12.00 -0.41
N PHE A 219 8.70 -11.73 0.88
CA PHE A 219 8.38 -10.39 1.36
C PHE A 219 9.61 -9.62 1.86
N ILE A 220 9.65 -8.31 1.60
CA ILE A 220 10.75 -7.41 1.93
C ILE A 220 10.27 -6.37 2.94
N PRO A 221 10.91 -6.23 4.11
CA PRO A 221 10.56 -5.18 5.05
C PRO A 221 10.74 -3.80 4.42
N VAL A 222 9.79 -2.89 4.66
CA VAL A 222 9.91 -1.48 4.22
C VAL A 222 11.07 -0.80 4.95
N SER A 223 11.61 0.26 4.36
CA SER A 223 12.62 1.07 5.04
C SER A 223 12.06 1.69 6.32
N GLN A 224 12.92 1.92 7.30
CA GLN A 224 12.54 2.52 8.59
C GLN A 224 11.83 3.87 8.41
N ALA A 225 12.27 4.70 7.46
CA ALA A 225 11.66 6.00 7.18
C ALA A 225 10.20 5.87 6.69
N VAL A 226 9.93 4.94 5.77
CA VAL A 226 8.57 4.64 5.28
C VAL A 226 7.71 4.09 6.41
N ASN A 227 8.30 3.21 7.23
CA ASN A 227 7.61 2.65 8.39
C ASN A 227 7.17 3.75 9.37
N GLU A 228 8.04 4.71 9.70
CA GLU A 228 7.73 5.83 10.59
C GLU A 228 6.66 6.78 10.03
N GLN A 229 6.65 7.05 8.72
CA GLN A 229 5.55 7.78 8.09
C GLN A 229 4.21 7.06 8.24
N LEU A 230 4.19 5.75 7.99
CA LEU A 230 3.00 4.93 8.14
C LEU A 230 2.51 4.88 9.60
N LYS A 231 3.44 4.87 10.58
CA LYS A 231 3.06 4.98 12.00
C LYS A 231 2.33 6.28 12.28
N LYS A 232 2.81 7.41 11.77
CA LYS A 232 2.17 8.72 12.00
C LYS A 232 0.74 8.73 11.47
N CYS A 233 0.52 8.25 10.25
CA CYS A 233 -0.82 8.19 9.64
C CYS A 233 -1.80 7.27 10.41
N LEU A 234 -1.31 6.20 11.03
CA LEU A 234 -2.16 5.21 11.71
C LEU A 234 -2.37 5.53 13.20
N CYS A 235 -1.38 6.12 13.87
CA CYS A 235 -1.45 6.48 15.30
C CYS A 235 -2.33 7.69 15.60
N GLU A 236 -2.60 8.58 14.63
CA GLU A 236 -3.49 9.74 14.82
C GLU A 236 -4.93 9.37 15.21
N LYS A 237 -5.32 8.09 15.18
CA LYS A 237 -6.69 7.63 15.46
C LYS A 237 -6.87 6.76 16.72
N THR A 238 -5.83 6.39 17.46
CA THR A 238 -5.98 5.50 18.64
C THR A 238 -4.88 5.67 19.69
N ASP A 239 -5.22 5.71 21.00
CA ASP A 239 -4.30 5.75 22.16
C ASP A 239 -3.51 4.44 22.42
N ILE A 240 -3.27 3.63 21.39
CA ILE A 240 -2.63 2.32 21.51
C ILE A 240 -1.18 2.40 21.00
N LEU A 241 -0.24 1.84 21.75
CA LEU A 241 1.16 1.69 21.33
C LEU A 241 1.27 0.62 20.24
N TRP A 242 1.35 1.05 18.99
CA TRP A 242 1.52 0.16 17.83
C TRP A 242 2.98 0.11 17.37
N PHE A 243 3.51 -1.11 17.19
CA PHE A 243 4.74 -1.32 16.43
C PHE A 243 4.39 -1.78 15.02
N TYR A 244 4.49 -0.88 14.05
CA TYR A 244 4.39 -1.26 12.64
C TYR A 244 5.75 -1.78 12.18
N ARG A 245 5.76 -2.96 11.54
CA ARG A 245 6.78 -3.38 10.59
C ARG A 245 6.03 -3.75 9.32
N CYS A 246 6.13 -2.87 8.33
CA CYS A 246 5.46 -3.11 7.05
C CYS A 246 6.38 -3.95 6.16
N PHE A 247 5.78 -4.81 5.35
CA PHE A 247 6.50 -5.64 4.38
C PHE A 247 5.97 -5.34 2.97
N ILE A 248 6.70 -5.70 1.93
CA ILE A 248 6.26 -5.59 0.54
C ILE A 248 6.58 -6.92 -0.12
N LYS A 249 5.61 -7.60 -0.73
CA LYS A 249 5.91 -8.78 -1.52
C LYS A 249 6.49 -8.37 -2.87
N ARG A 250 7.74 -8.75 -3.14
CA ARG A 250 8.21 -8.73 -4.54
C ARG A 250 7.65 -9.97 -5.23
N LYS A 251 6.98 -9.76 -6.35
CA LYS A 251 6.72 -10.85 -7.29
C LYS A 251 7.94 -11.09 -8.14
#